data_AF-A0A0F9YP92-F1
#
_entry.id   AF-A0A0F9YP92-F1
#
_cell.length_a   1.000
_cell.length_b   1.000
_cell.length_c   1.000
_cell.angle_alpha   90.00
_cell.angle_beta   90.00
_cell.angle_gamma   90.00
#
_symmetry.space_group_name_H-M   'P 1'
#
loop_
_entity.id
_entity.type
_entity.pdbx_description
1 polymer ?
#
loop_
_entity_poly.entity_id
_entity_poly.type
_entity_poly.pdbx_seq_one_letter_code
_entity_poly.pdbx_strand_id
1 'polypeptide(L)' 'MLSEKALEDFKKILQEEYKEEISNERAVELAINLLTFFDNVYRPVRKEWLDEAIKKENENKNIKYPIREEKIY' A
#
# COMPACT_ATOMS: atom_id res chain seq x y z
N MET A 1 19.33 -10.46 -0.14
CA MET A 1 19.50 -11.10 1.18
C MET A 1 18.62 -10.37 2.18
N LEU A 2 17.91 -11.10 3.04
CA LEU A 2 17.16 -10.51 4.15
C LEU A 2 18.15 -10.03 5.21
N SER A 3 17.86 -8.89 5.85
CA SER A 3 18.59 -8.49 7.05
C SER A 3 18.16 -9.33 8.26
N GLU A 4 19.04 -9.47 9.25
CA GLU A 4 18.73 -10.20 10.49
C GLU A 4 17.49 -9.62 11.18
N LYS A 5 17.41 -8.29 11.30
CA LYS A 5 16.24 -7.60 11.85
C LYS A 5 14.95 -7.93 11.10
N ALA A 6 14.98 -7.96 9.77
CA ALA A 6 13.79 -8.27 8.97
C ALA A 6 13.31 -9.72 9.18
N LEU A 7 14.27 -10.64 9.38
CA LEU A 7 13.96 -12.03 9.68
C LEU A 7 13.36 -12.20 11.08
N GLU A 8 13.89 -11.50 12.08
CA GLU A 8 13.34 -11.49 13.45
C GLU A 8 11.93 -10.90 13.49
N ASP A 9 11.73 -9.75 12.85
CA ASP A 9 10.42 -9.10 12.74
C ASP A 9 9.42 -10.04 12.05
N PHE A 10 9.83 -10.70 10.96
CA PHE A 10 9.00 -11.69 10.25
C PHE A 10 8.60 -12.86 11.15
N LYS A 11 9.55 -13.47 11.87
CA LYS A 11 9.28 -14.58 12.79
C LYS A 11 8.32 -14.17 13.90
N LYS A 12 8.49 -12.97 14.44
CA LYS A 12 7.63 -12.43 15.50
C LYS A 12 6.19 -12.28 15.03
N ILE A 13 5.98 -11.68 13.87
CA ILE A 13 4.64 -11.51 13.27
C ILE A 13 3.99 -12.88 13.03
N LEU A 14 4.75 -13.82 12.46
CA LEU A 14 4.22 -15.16 12.15
C LEU A 14 3.85 -15.94 13.42
N GLN A 15 4.63 -15.81 14.49
CA GLN A 15 4.31 -16.37 15.80
C GLN A 15 3.07 -15.70 16.42
N GLU A 16 2.92 -14.39 16.29
CA GLU A 16 1.78 -13.65 16.81
C GLU A 16 0.46 -14.09 16.14
N GLU A 17 0.49 -14.26 14.82
CA GLU A 17 -0.65 -14.66 13.98
C GLU A 17 -1.01 -16.14 14.12
N TYR A 18 -0.02 -17.05 14.03
CA TYR A 18 -0.26 -18.49 13.92
C TYR A 18 0.06 -19.28 15.19
N LYS A 19 0.62 -18.62 16.23
CA LYS A 19 1.09 -19.24 17.48
C LYS A 19 2.11 -20.37 17.25
N GLU A 20 2.82 -20.31 16.13
CA GLU A 20 3.82 -21.29 15.72
C GLU A 20 5.23 -20.68 15.81
N GLU A 21 6.18 -21.45 16.32
CA GLU A 21 7.59 -21.10 16.27
C GLU A 21 8.27 -21.89 15.16
N ILE A 22 9.01 -21.19 14.30
CA ILE A 22 9.67 -21.76 13.14
C ILE A 22 11.19 -21.59 13.21
N SER A 23 11.92 -22.53 12.60
CA SER A 23 13.37 -22.44 12.48
C SER A 23 13.79 -21.27 11.60
N ASN A 24 15.06 -20.85 11.72
CA ASN A 24 15.59 -19.75 10.91
C ASN A 24 15.60 -20.10 9.42
N GLU A 25 15.92 -21.35 9.06
CA GLU A 25 15.93 -21.82 7.68
C GLU A 25 14.54 -21.73 7.08
N ARG A 26 13.52 -22.17 7.83
CA ARG A 26 12.12 -22.10 7.39
C ARG A 26 11.64 -20.66 7.29
N ALA A 27 12.04 -19.80 8.22
CA ALA A 27 11.69 -18.38 8.19
C ALA A 27 12.26 -17.68 6.96
N VAL A 28 13.51 -17.98 6.59
CA VAL A 28 14.15 -17.43 5.39
C VAL A 28 13.41 -17.87 4.14
N GLU A 29 13.08 -19.15 4.02
CA GLU A 29 12.35 -19.69 2.86
C GLU A 29 10.98 -19.01 2.69
N LEU A 30 10.20 -18.92 3.77
CA LEU A 30 8.87 -18.29 3.74
C LEU A 30 8.95 -16.79 3.42
N ALA A 31 9.91 -16.07 4.02
CA ALA A 31 10.10 -14.65 3.76
C ALA A 31 10.52 -14.38 2.31
N ILE A 32 11.38 -15.22 1.72
CA ILE A 32 11.74 -15.12 0.30
C ILE A 32 10.52 -15.37 -0.59
N ASN A 33 9.75 -16.43 -0.32
CA ASN A 33 8.55 -16.75 -1.10
C ASN A 33 7.53 -15.60 -1.05
N LEU A 34 7.37 -14.97 0.11
CA LEU A 34 6.50 -13.80 0.28
C LEU A 34 6.97 -12.64 -0.60
N LEU A 35 8.27 -12.30 -0.55
CA LEU A 35 8.82 -11.22 -1.37
C LEU A 35 8.69 -11.52 -2.87
N THR A 36 8.92 -12.75 -3.31
CA THR A 36 8.71 -13.17 -4.70
C THR A 36 7.24 -13.04 -5.11
N PHE A 37 6.30 -13.38 -4.23
CA PHE A 37 4.88 -13.17 -4.50
C PHE A 37 4.56 -11.68 -4.64
N PHE A 38 5.04 -10.84 -3.73
CA PHE A 38 4.83 -9.40 -3.78
C PHE A 38 5.47 -8.77 -5.01
N ASP A 39 6.63 -9.23 -5.48
CA ASP A 39 7.24 -8.73 -6.71
C ASP A 39 6.33 -8.92 -7.95
N ASN A 40 5.54 -10.00 -7.95
CA ASN A 40 4.60 -10.28 -9.04
C ASN A 40 3.26 -9.53 -8.90
N VAL A 41 2.81 -9.27 -7.68
CA VAL A 41 1.47 -8.75 -7.41
C VAL A 41 1.46 -7.25 -7.11
N TYR A 42 2.53 -6.73 -6.50
CA TYR A 42 2.65 -5.33 -6.15
C TYR A 42 2.97 -4.50 -7.39
N ARG A 43 1.98 -3.74 -7.86
CA ARG A 43 2.14 -2.78 -8.95
C ARG A 43 2.24 -1.37 -8.37
N PRO A 44 3.46 -0.79 -8.27
CA PRO A 44 3.60 0.56 -7.77
C PRO A 44 2.86 1.54 -8.68
N VAL A 45 2.03 2.40 -8.08
CA VAL A 45 1.43 3.53 -8.78
C VAL A 45 2.52 4.60 -8.95
N ARG A 46 2.73 5.07 -10.18
CA ARG A 46 3.68 6.16 -10.42
C ARG A 46 3.24 7.38 -9.64
N LYS A 47 4.20 8.03 -8.97
CA LYS A 47 3.92 9.21 -8.16
C LYS A 47 3.23 10.31 -8.97
N GLU A 48 3.64 10.49 -10.23
CA GLU A 48 3.00 11.48 -11.12
C GLU A 48 1.51 11.20 -11.32
N TRP A 49 1.11 9.92 -11.44
CA TRP A 49 -0.30 9.54 -11.61
C TRP A 49 -1.12 9.82 -10.35
N LEU A 50 -0.51 9.65 -9.17
CA LEU A 50 -1.13 10.00 -7.91
C LEU A 50 -1.28 11.53 -7.78
N ASP A 51 -0.23 12.28 -8.10
CA ASP A 51 -0.23 13.74 -8.03
C ASP A 51 -1.25 14.35 -9.01
N GLU A 52 -1.36 13.79 -10.22
CA GLU A 52 -2.38 14.18 -11.21
C GLU A 52 -3.81 13.85 -10.73
N ALA A 53 -4.02 12.69 -10.12
CA ALA A 53 -5.33 12.32 -9.57
C ALA A 53 -5.76 13.26 -8.44
N ILE A 54 -4.85 13.58 -7.53
CA ILE A 54 -5.09 14.54 -6.43
C ILE A 54 -5.38 15.94 -6.99
N LYS A 55 -4.64 16.38 -8.01
CA LYS A 55 -4.87 17.68 -8.66
C LYS A 55 -6.27 17.75 -9.30
N LYS A 56 -6.67 16.73 -10.06
CA LYS A 56 -8.02 16.64 -10.65
C LYS A 56 -9.12 16.63 -9.60
N GLU A 57 -8.91 15.96 -8.47
CA GLU A 57 -9.88 15.95 -7.37
C GLU A 57 -10.05 17.36 -6.76
N ASN A 58 -8.95 18.08 -6.56
CA ASN A 58 -8.97 19.45 -6.04
C ASN A 58 -9.57 20.46 -7.03
N GLU A 59 -9.36 20.27 -8.34
CA GLU A 59 -10.00 21.08 -9.38
C GLU A 59 -11.52 20.86 -9.40
N ASN A 60 -11.97 19.61 -9.29
CA ASN A 60 -13.40 19.28 -9.22
C ASN A 60 -14.09 19.81 -7.95
N LYS A 61 -13.39 19.86 -6.81
CA LYS A 61 -13.89 20.48 -5.56
C LYS A 61 -14.03 22.00 -5.63
N ASN A 62 -13.30 22.67 -6.53
CA ASN A 62 -13.39 24.11 -6.77
C ASN A 62 -14.49 24.52 -7.75
N ILE A 63 -15.16 23.56 -8.39
CA ILE A 63 -16.40 23.80 -9.16
C ILE A 63 -17.58 23.71 -8.18
N LYS A 64 -17.71 24.70 -7.28
CA LYS A 64 -19.02 25.02 -6.70
C LYS A 64 -19.87 25.57 -7.84
N TYR A 65 -20.92 24.85 -8.21
CA TYR A 65 -21.86 25.22 -9.27
C TYR A 65 -22.19 26.73 -9.24
N PRO A 66 -22.27 27.42 -10.40
CA PRO A 66 -22.73 28.80 -10.43
C PRO A 66 -24.15 28.85 -9.87
N ILE A 67 -24.35 29.65 -8.81
CA ILE A 67 -25.67 29.97 -8.29
C ILE A 67 -26.43 30.60 -9.46
N ARG A 68 -27.46 29.92 -9.98
CA ARG A 68 -28.39 30.56 -10.91
C ARG A 68 -29.11 31.64 -10.12
N GLU A 69 -28.78 32.91 -10.35
CA GLU A 69 -29.64 34.01 -9.97
C GLU A 69 -30.93 33.88 -10.79
N GLU A 70 -31.95 33.29 -10.20
CA GLU A 70 -33.31 33.37 -10.73
C GLU A 70 -33.73 34.84 -10.66
N LYS A 71 -33.65 35.52 -11.80
CA LYS A 71 -34.34 36.80 -12.00
C LYS A 71 -35.84 36.51 -12.00
N ILE A 72 -36.47 36.77 -10.87
CA ILE A 72 -37.93 36.87 -10.76
C ILE A 72 -38.30 38.25 -11.32
N TYR A 73 -39.01 38.26 -12.45
CA TYR A 73 -39.64 39.43 -13.05
C TYR A 73 -40.91 39.82 -12.28
#